data_AF-U6FRF1-F1
#
_entry.id   AF-U6FRF1-F1
#
_cell.length_a   1.000
_cell.length_b   1.000
_cell.length_c   1.000
_cell.angle_alpha   90.00
_cell.angle_beta   90.00
_cell.angle_gamma   90.00
#
_symmetry.space_group_name_H-M   'P 1'
#
loop_
_entity.id
_entity.type
_entity.pdbx_description
1 polymer ?
#
loop_
_entity_poly.entity_id
_entity_poly.type
_entity_poly.pdbx_seq_one_letter_code
_entity_poly.pdbx_strand_id
1 'polypeptide(L)'
;MLMNALTCLHDSITQILRGNLEKKTLLDNLELIYLAVDELCDEGIIMEYDSAALASRVGIKPEETSLSEQTVTQAMQAAREQIKMALLR
;
A
#
# COMPACT_ATOMS: atom_id res chain seq x y z
N MET A 1 -3.56 -22.83 -6.66
CA MET A 1 -3.25 -22.41 -5.27
C MET A 1 -1.84 -21.89 -5.13
N LEU A 2 -0.80 -22.70 -5.39
CA LEU A 2 0.60 -22.25 -5.25
C LEU A 2 0.95 -21.03 -6.14
N MET A 3 0.49 -21.02 -7.39
CA MET A 3 0.67 -19.87 -8.27
C MET A 3 0.09 -18.58 -7.65
N ASN A 4 -1.11 -18.66 -7.06
CA ASN A 4 -1.77 -17.50 -6.45
C ASN A 4 -1.00 -17.01 -5.22
N ALA A 5 -0.45 -17.91 -4.40
CA ALA A 5 0.42 -17.52 -3.28
C ALA A 5 1.70 -16.85 -3.75
N LEU A 6 2.33 -17.38 -4.81
CA LEU A 6 3.53 -16.76 -5.39
C LEU A 6 3.23 -15.37 -5.98
N THR A 7 2.12 -15.23 -6.70
CA THR A 7 1.65 -13.94 -7.23
C THR A 7 1.33 -12.97 -6.09
N CYS A 8 0.60 -13.41 -5.06
CA CYS A 8 0.31 -12.61 -3.87
C CYS A 8 1.61 -12.11 -3.21
N LEU A 9 2.59 -12.98 -3.00
CA LEU A 9 3.88 -12.62 -2.41
C LEU A 9 4.65 -11.63 -3.29
N HIS A 10 4.73 -11.88 -4.61
CA HIS A 10 5.41 -11.00 -5.55
C HIS A 10 4.79 -9.59 -5.54
N ASP A 11 3.47 -9.50 -5.61
CA ASP A 11 2.76 -8.24 -5.66
C ASP A 11 2.85 -7.50 -4.31
N SER A 12 2.86 -8.24 -3.20
CA SER A 12 3.07 -7.68 -1.86
C SER A 12 4.48 -7.11 -1.73
N ILE A 13 5.52 -7.85 -2.13
CA ILE A 13 6.91 -7.36 -2.10
C ILE A 13 7.07 -6.14 -3.02
N THR A 14 6.41 -6.13 -4.18
CA THR A 14 6.39 -4.97 -5.09
C THR A 14 5.80 -3.74 -4.38
N GLN A 15 4.73 -3.90 -3.60
CA GLN A 15 4.15 -2.83 -2.80
C GLN A 15 5.09 -2.39 -1.67
N ILE A 16 5.67 -3.34 -0.92
CA ILE A 16 6.64 -3.08 0.18
C ILE A 16 7.81 -2.25 -0.31
N LEU A 17 8.37 -2.60 -1.46
CA LEU A 17 9.54 -1.94 -2.02
C LEU A 17 9.20 -0.77 -2.95
N ARG A 18 7.93 -0.35 -3.00
CA ARG A 18 7.45 0.77 -3.83
C ARG A 18 7.89 0.62 -5.30
N GLY A 19 7.89 -0.61 -5.82
CA GLY A 19 8.28 -0.96 -7.19
C GLY A 19 9.78 -1.20 -7.42
N ASN A 20 10.65 -1.01 -6.42
CA ASN A 20 12.10 -1.24 -6.57
C ASN A 20 12.49 -2.69 -6.21
N LEU A 21 12.38 -3.59 -7.19
CA LEU A 21 12.73 -5.01 -7.08
C LEU A 21 14.20 -5.32 -7.45
N GLU A 22 15.13 -4.50 -6.97
CA GLU A 22 16.56 -4.83 -7.11
C GLU A 22 17.04 -5.73 -5.97
N LYS A 23 17.99 -6.63 -6.25
CA LYS A 23 18.57 -7.55 -5.26
C LYS A 23 19.05 -6.81 -4.00
N LYS A 24 19.69 -5.65 -4.16
CA LYS A 24 20.17 -4.84 -3.04
C LYS A 24 19.01 -4.35 -2.17
N THR A 25 18.01 -3.72 -2.78
CA THR A 25 16.80 -3.23 -2.09
C THR A 25 16.07 -4.36 -1.36
N LEU A 26 16.00 -5.54 -1.97
CA LEU A 26 15.39 -6.72 -1.38
C LEU A 26 16.14 -7.19 -0.13
N LEU A 27 17.48 -7.29 -0.20
CA LEU A 27 18.32 -7.66 0.93
C LEU A 27 18.33 -6.62 2.06
N ASP A 28 18.29 -5.34 1.69
CA ASP A 28 18.24 -4.24 2.66
C ASP A 28 16.90 -4.21 3.45
N ASN A 29 15.84 -4.86 2.93
CA ASN A 29 14.51 -4.95 3.55
C ASN A 29 14.10 -6.40 3.92
N LEU A 30 15.07 -7.29 4.10
CA LEU A 30 14.83 -8.73 4.24
C LEU A 30 13.93 -9.08 5.43
N GLU A 31 14.00 -8.32 6.53
CA GLU A 31 13.15 -8.50 7.71
C GLU A 31 11.66 -8.36 7.39
N LEU A 32 11.29 -7.33 6.60
CA LEU A 32 9.90 -7.12 6.16
C LEU A 32 9.44 -8.23 5.21
N ILE A 33 10.35 -8.75 4.39
CA ILE A 33 10.04 -9.82 3.45
C ILE A 33 9.80 -11.13 4.19
N TYR A 34 10.59 -11.44 5.23
CA TYR A 34 10.33 -12.59 6.07
C TYR A 34 8.99 -12.48 6.79
N LEU A 35 8.66 -11.29 7.31
CA LEU A 35 7.34 -11.05 7.90
C LEU A 35 6.20 -11.27 6.89
N ALA A 36 6.39 -10.87 5.62
CA ALA A 36 5.39 -11.11 4.57
C ALA A 36 5.23 -12.61 4.22
N VAL A 37 6.28 -13.40 4.37
CA VAL A 37 6.20 -14.86 4.19
C VAL A 37 5.47 -15.49 5.38
N ASP A 38 5.76 -15.07 6.61
CA ASP A 38 5.11 -15.57 7.83
C ASP A 38 3.60 -15.23 7.85
N GLU A 39 3.21 -14.04 7.36
CA GLU A 39 1.80 -13.66 7.25
C GLU A 39 1.08 -14.34 6.08
N LEU A 40 1.79 -14.72 5.02
CA LEU A 40 1.22 -15.42 3.86
C LEU A 40 0.83 -16.85 4.21
N CYS A 41 1.65 -17.53 5.02
CA CYS A 41 1.58 -18.97 5.21
C CYS A 41 1.94 -19.36 6.65
N ASP A 42 1.05 -20.12 7.29
CA ASP A 42 1.27 -20.67 8.63
C ASP A 42 1.34 -22.20 8.54
N GLU A 43 2.45 -22.79 9.00
CA GLU A 43 2.72 -24.24 8.94
C GLU A 43 2.44 -24.92 7.57
N GLY A 44 2.62 -24.19 6.47
CA GLY A 44 2.36 -24.68 5.11
C GLY A 44 0.92 -24.46 4.61
N ILE A 45 0.06 -23.87 5.42
CA ILE A 45 -1.30 -23.47 5.07
C ILE A 45 -1.27 -22.00 4.64
N ILE A 46 -1.68 -21.74 3.40
CA ILE A 46 -1.77 -20.37 2.89
C ILE A 46 -2.96 -19.67 3.54
N MET A 47 -2.71 -18.54 4.20
CA MET A 47 -3.67 -17.78 4.99
C MET A 47 -4.23 -16.55 4.25
N GLU A 48 -3.44 -15.97 3.33
CA GLU A 48 -3.77 -14.73 2.64
C GLU A 48 -3.58 -14.85 1.13
N TYR A 49 -4.48 -14.24 0.36
CA TYR A 49 -4.45 -14.23 -1.11
C TYR A 49 -4.55 -12.82 -1.70
N ASP A 50 -4.84 -11.80 -0.87
CA ASP A 50 -4.81 -10.41 -1.26
C ASP A 50 -3.47 -9.77 -0.88
N SER A 51 -2.74 -9.33 -1.91
CA SER A 51 -1.42 -8.73 -1.73
C SER A 51 -1.46 -7.39 -1.01
N ALA A 52 -2.55 -6.61 -1.15
CA ALA A 52 -2.71 -5.35 -0.43
C ALA A 52 -2.96 -5.59 1.06
N ALA A 53 -3.75 -6.62 1.38
CA ALA A 53 -3.98 -7.03 2.76
C ALA A 53 -2.69 -7.54 3.40
N LEU A 54 -1.92 -8.39 2.71
CA LEU A 54 -0.64 -8.91 3.17
C LEU A 54 0.37 -7.79 3.42
N ALA A 55 0.54 -6.88 2.46
CA ALA A 55 1.45 -5.75 2.56
C ALA A 55 1.09 -4.76 3.69
N SER A 56 -0.20 -4.57 3.96
CA SER A 56 -0.70 -3.75 5.07
C SER A 56 -0.37 -4.35 6.44
N ARG A 57 -0.49 -5.68 6.60
CA ARG A 57 -0.20 -6.39 7.86
C ARG A 57 1.26 -6.29 8.28
N VAL A 58 2.18 -6.34 7.32
CA VAL A 58 3.63 -6.25 7.59
C VAL A 58 4.13 -4.84 7.84
N GLY A 59 3.23 -3.85 7.90
CA GLY A 59 3.57 -2.51 8.35
C GLY A 59 3.92 -1.52 7.25
N ILE A 60 3.57 -1.77 5.98
CA ILE A 60 3.36 -0.64 5.07
C ILE A 60 2.12 0.09 5.56
N LYS A 61 2.31 1.09 6.42
CA LYS A 61 1.31 2.16 6.46
C LYS A 61 1.33 2.76 5.05
N PRO A 62 0.19 2.77 4.31
CA PRO A 62 0.11 3.64 3.15
C PRO A 62 0.62 4.99 3.63
N GLU A 63 1.48 5.66 2.86
CA GLU A 63 1.88 7.02 3.22
C GLU A 63 0.57 7.74 3.53
N GLU A 64 0.33 8.04 4.80
CA GLU A 64 -0.75 8.90 5.18
C GLU A 64 -0.33 10.22 4.56
N THR A 65 -0.73 10.44 3.30
CA THR A 65 -1.02 11.77 2.83
C THR A 65 -1.97 12.26 3.90
N SER A 66 -1.40 13.04 4.83
CA SER A 66 -2.01 13.26 6.14
C SER A 66 -3.47 13.56 5.89
N LEU A 67 -4.40 12.94 6.63
CA LEU A 67 -5.83 13.20 6.44
C LEU A 67 -6.13 14.72 6.41
N SER A 68 -5.25 15.53 7.03
CA SER A 68 -5.20 16.98 6.90
C SER A 68 -4.96 17.51 5.48
N GLU A 69 -4.04 16.96 4.70
CA GLU A 69 -3.74 17.37 3.32
C GLU A 69 -4.89 17.07 2.36
N GLN A 70 -5.56 15.93 2.52
CA GLN A 70 -6.78 15.63 1.77
C GLN A 70 -7.91 16.60 2.13
N THR A 71 -8.10 16.88 3.43
CA THR A 71 -9.11 17.82 3.93
C THR A 71 -8.85 19.24 3.43
N VAL A 72 -7.60 19.71 3.46
CA VAL A 72 -7.21 21.04 2.95
C VAL A 72 -7.44 21.13 1.44
N THR A 73 -7.06 20.10 0.68
CA THR A 73 -7.28 20.07 -0.77
C THR A 73 -8.77 20.13 -1.11
N GLN A 74 -9.60 19.35 -0.41
CA GLN A 74 -11.05 19.34 -0.59
C GLN A 74 -11.70 20.68 -0.19
N ALA A 75 -11.29 21.27 0.94
CA ALA A 75 -11.78 22.58 1.39
C ALA A 75 -11.43 23.70 0.39
N MET A 76 -10.21 23.69 -0.16
CA MET A 76 -9.77 24.64 -1.18
C MET A 76 -10.59 24.51 -2.48
N GLN A 77 -10.89 23.28 -2.91
CA GLN A 77 -11.74 23.02 -4.07
C GLN A 77 -13.17 23.55 -3.86
N ALA A 78 -13.77 23.27 -2.70
CA ALA A 78 -15.09 23.76 -2.35
C ALA A 78 -15.16 25.30 -2.31
N ALA A 79 -14.16 25.96 -1.71
CA ALA A 79 -14.07 27.42 -1.68
C ALA A 79 -13.96 28.03 -3.09
N ARG A 80 -13.15 27.44 -3.96
CA ARG A 80 -12.99 27.89 -5.36
C ARG A 80 -14.30 27.81 -6.14
N GLU A 81 -15.08 26.75 -5.91
CA GLU A 81 -16.36 26.56 -6.59
C GLU A 81 -17.42 27.57 -6.11
N GLN A 82 -17.45 27.88 -4.80
CA GLN A 82 -18.33 28.92 -4.27
C GLN A 82 -17.98 30.31 -4.83
N ILE A 83 -16.70 30.66 -4.94
CA ILE A 83 -16.27 31.93 -5.54
C ILE A 83 -16.68 32.01 -7.01
N LYS A 84 -16.51 30.91 -7.77
CA LYS A 84 -16.92 30.86 -9.18
C LYS A 84 -18.42 31.09 -9.35
N MET A 85 -19.25 30.48 -8.51
CA MET A 85 -20.71 30.68 -8.52
C MET A 85 -21.11 32.10 -8.12
N ALA A 86 -20.41 32.72 -7.18
CA ALA A 86 -20.64 34.10 -6.78
C ALA A 86 -20.28 35.12 -7.88
N LEU A 87 -19.28 34.84 -8.72
CA LEU A 87 -18.87 35.70 -9.84
C LEU A 87 -19.73 35.54 -11.10
N LEU A 88 -20.45 34.42 -11.24
CA LEU A 88 -21.38 34.17 -12.34
C LEU A 88 -22.79 34.71 -12.08
N ARG A 89 -23.01 35.33 -10.92
CA ARG A 89 -24.29 35.89 -10.47
C ARG A 89 -24.20 37.41 -10.42
#